data_AF-K2AQA1-F1
#
_entry.id   AF-K2AQA1-F1
#
_cell.length_a   1.000
_cell.length_b   1.000
_cell.length_c   1.000
_cell.angle_alpha   90.00
_cell.angle_beta   90.00
_cell.angle_gamma   90.00
#
_symmetry.space_group_name_H-M   'P 1'
#
loop_
_entity.id
_entity.type
_entity.pdbx_description
1 polymer ?
#
loop_
_entity_poly.entity_id
_entity_poly.type
_entity_poly.pdbx_seq_one_letter_code
_entity_poly.pdbx_strand_id
1 'polypeptide(L)'
;MERQNNAKIMIVGLLLSAIIVSGGFYYIQTQAEEVVNSTYENSEYGFILTFPDSWEGYGSAGRILDWGDLGTSDSVDFGFEEDSFFNISIHSKTQWTQIEASDGPRPQYLGENGNCIFAYSIAQDYNQQYGQQMDQIPNIIETFALKTPTL
;
A
#
# COMPACT_ATOMS: atom_id res chain seq x y z
N MET A 1 -12.63 -34.97 -24.26
CA MET A 1 -13.09 -34.53 -22.92
C MET A 1 -11.83 -34.18 -22.14
N GLU A 2 -11.65 -32.89 -21.87
CA GLU A 2 -10.52 -32.26 -21.17
C GLU A 2 -10.17 -32.91 -19.82
N ARG A 3 -8.89 -32.87 -19.44
CA ARG A 3 -8.36 -31.82 -18.55
C ARG A 3 -6.84 -31.76 -18.64
N GLN A 4 -6.34 -30.67 -19.21
CA GLN A 4 -4.98 -30.21 -19.00
C GLN A 4 -4.87 -29.71 -17.55
N ASN A 5 -4.08 -30.39 -16.72
CA ASN A 5 -3.61 -29.80 -15.48
C ASN A 5 -2.38 -28.97 -15.82
N ASN A 6 -2.61 -27.68 -16.04
CA ASN A 6 -1.57 -26.69 -16.21
C ASN A 6 -0.79 -26.58 -14.89
N ALA A 7 0.43 -27.11 -14.90
CA ALA A 7 1.44 -26.76 -13.93
C ALA A 7 1.66 -25.23 -14.00
N LYS A 8 1.25 -24.49 -12.97
CA LYS A 8 1.74 -23.12 -12.77
C LYS A 8 3.23 -23.23 -12.46
N ILE A 9 4.05 -22.96 -13.46
CA ILE A 9 5.49 -22.80 -13.35
C ILE A 9 5.71 -21.56 -12.46
N MET A 10 6.12 -21.78 -11.21
CA MET A 10 6.61 -20.72 -10.32
C MET A 10 8.14 -20.67 -10.52
N ILE A 11 8.63 -19.64 -11.20
CA ILE A 11 10.06 -19.45 -11.48
C ILE A 11 10.68 -18.80 -10.23
N VAL A 12 11.18 -19.62 -9.30
CA VAL A 12 11.98 -19.11 -8.17
C VAL A 12 13.35 -18.68 -8.68
N GLY A 13 13.65 -17.38 -8.63
CA GLY A 13 14.95 -16.82 -8.98
C GLY A 13 16.00 -17.08 -7.90
N LEU A 14 16.91 -18.03 -8.12
CA LEU A 14 18.06 -18.30 -7.24
C LEU A 14 19.25 -17.40 -7.61
N LEU A 15 19.69 -16.54 -6.69
CA LEU A 15 20.97 -15.83 -6.79
C LEU A 15 22.04 -16.56 -5.97
N LEU A 16 23.08 -17.05 -6.64
CA LEU A 16 24.24 -17.67 -6.00
C LEU A 16 25.37 -16.65 -5.88
N SER A 17 25.76 -16.32 -4.66
CA SER A 17 26.97 -15.53 -4.38
C SER A 17 28.06 -16.43 -3.79
N ALA A 18 29.27 -16.34 -4.37
CA ALA A 18 30.43 -17.08 -3.91
C ALA A 18 31.26 -16.21 -2.96
N ILE A 19 31.64 -16.76 -1.81
CA ILE A 19 32.60 -16.14 -0.88
C ILE A 19 33.92 -16.90 -0.96
N ILE A 20 35.02 -16.17 -1.09
CA ILE A 20 36.38 -16.73 -1.03
C ILE A 20 36.87 -16.62 0.42
N VAL A 21 36.93 -17.74 1.13
CA VAL A 21 37.73 -17.87 2.35
C VAL A 21 38.80 -18.91 2.05
N SER A 22 40.06 -18.57 2.37
CA SER A 22 41.26 -19.34 2.06
C SER A 22 41.06 -20.86 2.16
N GLY A 23 40.90 -21.52 1.01
CA GLY A 23 40.89 -22.98 0.89
C GLY A 23 39.62 -23.63 0.34
N GLY A 24 38.52 -22.90 0.09
CA GLY A 24 37.33 -23.50 -0.52
C GLY A 24 36.32 -22.48 -1.04
N PHE A 25 35.71 -22.77 -2.19
CA PHE A 25 34.55 -22.03 -2.70
C PHE A 25 33.29 -22.54 -1.99
N TYR A 26 32.63 -21.67 -1.23
CA TYR A 26 31.31 -21.95 -0.67
C TYR A 26 30.26 -21.16 -1.46
N TYR A 27 29.24 -21.86 -1.94
CA TYR A 27 28.05 -21.26 -2.54
C TYR A 27 27.02 -21.01 -1.45
N ILE A 28 26.63 -19.75 -1.25
CA ILE A 28 25.47 -19.43 -0.43
C ILE A 28 24.26 -19.40 -1.36
N GLN A 29 23.26 -20.23 -1.07
CA GLN A 29 21.95 -20.14 -1.69
C GLN A 29 21.14 -19.09 -0.92
N THR A 30 21.05 -17.88 -1.46
CA THR A 30 20.06 -16.91 -0.98
C THR A 30 18.77 -17.20 -1.72
N GLN A 31 17.77 -17.73 -1.02
CA GLN A 31 16.40 -17.75 -1.52
C GLN A 31 15.93 -16.30 -1.52
N ALA A 32 15.82 -15.68 -2.70
CA ALA A 32 14.99 -14.50 -2.84
C ALA A 32 13.55 -15.00 -2.74
N GLU A 33 12.89 -14.67 -1.63
CA GLU A 33 11.45 -14.88 -1.50
C GLU A 33 10.79 -14.02 -2.59
N GLU A 34 10.14 -14.67 -3.55
CA GLU A 34 9.35 -13.97 -4.56
C GLU A 34 8.17 -13.36 -3.81
N VAL A 35 8.28 -12.09 -3.40
CA VAL A 35 7.18 -11.39 -2.75
C VAL A 35 6.09 -11.22 -3.81
N VAL A 36 5.01 -12.00 -3.72
CA VAL A 36 3.91 -11.94 -4.68
C VAL A 36 3.03 -10.77 -4.30
N ASN A 37 3.51 -9.56 -4.54
CA ASN A 37 2.74 -8.38 -4.17
C ASN A 37 1.46 -8.26 -5.01
N SER A 38 0.32 -8.01 -4.36
CA SER A 38 -0.92 -7.67 -5.04
C SER A 38 -1.02 -6.15 -5.26
N THR A 39 -1.35 -5.74 -6.48
CA THR A 39 -1.50 -4.31 -6.82
C THR A 39 -2.95 -3.89 -6.69
N TYR A 40 -3.20 -2.88 -5.85
CA TYR A 40 -4.44 -2.13 -5.83
C TYR A 40 -4.36 -0.98 -6.83
N GLU A 41 -5.43 -0.79 -7.60
CA GLU A 41 -5.57 0.37 -8.49
C GLU A 41 -6.87 1.11 -8.21
N ASN A 42 -6.76 2.39 -7.86
CA ASN A 42 -7.91 3.27 -7.83
C ASN A 42 -8.04 3.97 -9.19
N SER A 43 -9.00 3.54 -10.00
CA SER A 43 -9.22 4.11 -11.33
C SER A 43 -9.89 5.48 -11.31
N GLU A 44 -10.60 5.82 -10.23
CA GLU A 44 -11.31 7.10 -10.09
C GLU A 44 -10.33 8.26 -9.85
N TYR A 45 -9.37 8.06 -8.95
CA TYR A 45 -8.38 9.07 -8.57
C TYR A 45 -7.00 8.83 -9.18
N GLY A 46 -6.80 7.69 -9.84
CA GLY A 46 -5.58 7.39 -10.60
C GLY A 46 -4.36 7.19 -9.72
N PHE A 47 -4.46 6.39 -8.66
CA PHE A 47 -3.31 5.98 -7.84
C PHE A 47 -3.24 4.45 -7.70
N ILE A 48 -2.05 3.96 -7.36
CA ILE A 48 -1.78 2.55 -7.11
C ILE A 48 -1.09 2.36 -5.76
N LEU A 49 -1.31 1.19 -5.17
CA LEU A 49 -0.61 0.69 -3.98
C LEU A 49 -0.26 -0.78 -4.20
N THR A 50 0.79 -1.23 -3.54
CA THR A 50 1.29 -2.60 -3.62
C THR A 50 1.26 -3.21 -2.22
N PHE A 51 0.54 -4.32 -2.08
CA PHE A 51 0.31 -4.98 -0.81
C PHE A 51 1.11 -6.29 -0.74
N PRO A 52 1.74 -6.59 0.41
CA PRO A 52 2.44 -7.85 0.62
C PRO A 52 1.47 -9.02 0.76
N ASP A 53 1.97 -10.26 0.62
CA ASP A 53 1.18 -11.49 0.72
C ASP A 53 0.42 -11.64 2.05
N SER A 54 1.00 -11.15 3.14
CA SER A 54 0.35 -11.15 4.47
C SER A 54 -0.92 -10.30 4.53
N TRP A 55 -1.19 -9.52 3.48
CA TRP A 55 -2.43 -8.79 3.32
C TRP A 55 -3.49 -9.53 2.49
N GLU A 56 -3.28 -10.78 2.09
CA GLU A 56 -4.28 -11.56 1.35
C GLU A 56 -5.66 -11.51 2.04
N GLY A 57 -6.69 -11.12 1.29
CA GLY A 57 -8.06 -10.97 1.80
C GLY A 57 -8.40 -9.60 2.38
N TYR A 58 -7.50 -8.61 2.32
CA TYR A 58 -7.84 -7.23 2.66
C TYR A 58 -9.00 -6.68 1.80
N GLY A 59 -9.77 -5.77 2.38
CA GLY A 59 -10.82 -5.02 1.71
C GLY A 59 -10.44 -3.55 1.53
N SER A 60 -11.12 -2.89 0.59
CA SER A 60 -11.08 -1.43 0.45
C SER A 60 -12.48 -0.84 0.29
N ALA A 61 -12.76 0.30 0.91
CA ALA A 61 -14.05 0.96 0.82
C ALA A 61 -13.91 2.49 0.69
N GLY A 62 -14.69 3.08 -0.20
CA GLY A 62 -14.80 4.54 -0.30
C GLY A 62 -15.65 5.10 0.84
N ARG A 63 -15.25 6.25 1.40
CA ARG A 63 -16.07 7.02 2.35
C ARG A 63 -15.82 8.52 2.19
N ILE A 64 -16.73 9.31 2.76
CA ILE A 64 -16.57 10.75 2.92
C ILE A 64 -16.04 11.02 4.34
N LEU A 65 -14.90 11.70 4.43
CA LEU A 65 -14.39 12.25 5.68
C LEU A 65 -14.98 13.64 5.90
N ASP A 66 -15.42 13.90 7.14
CA ASP A 66 -15.88 15.21 7.60
C ASP A 66 -14.80 15.85 8.47
N TRP A 67 -14.27 16.99 8.01
CA TRP A 67 -13.23 17.78 8.69
C TRP A 67 -13.83 18.99 9.43
N GLY A 68 -15.14 18.98 9.69
CA GLY A 68 -15.87 20.06 10.32
C GLY A 68 -15.90 21.31 9.44
N ASP A 69 -15.47 22.44 9.98
CA ASP A 69 -15.45 23.73 9.26
C ASP A 69 -14.51 23.74 8.04
N LEU A 70 -13.62 22.75 7.92
CA LEU A 70 -12.72 22.57 6.78
C LEU A 70 -13.36 21.80 5.61
N GLY A 71 -14.63 21.38 5.77
CA GLY A 71 -15.41 20.70 4.74
C GLY A 71 -15.16 19.19 4.69
N THR A 72 -15.53 18.57 3.57
CA THR A 72 -15.44 17.12 3.40
C THR A 72 -14.39 16.72 2.37
N SER A 73 -13.90 15.48 2.43
CA SER A 73 -13.00 14.90 1.43
C SER A 73 -13.37 13.46 1.13
N ASP A 74 -13.13 13.02 -0.09
CA ASP A 74 -13.20 11.60 -0.41
C ASP A 74 -12.03 10.86 0.26
N SER A 75 -12.23 9.58 0.54
CA SER A 75 -11.24 8.72 1.19
C SER A 75 -11.44 7.28 0.75
N VAL A 76 -10.35 6.54 0.63
CA VAL A 76 -10.35 5.10 0.44
C VAL A 76 -9.72 4.46 1.67
N ASP A 77 -10.51 3.67 2.37
CA ASP A 77 -10.11 2.93 3.56
C ASP A 77 -9.61 1.54 3.16
N PHE A 78 -8.63 1.02 3.89
CA PHE A 78 -8.02 -0.29 3.69
C PHE A 78 -7.91 -1.03 5.02
N GLY A 79 -8.26 -2.31 5.04
CA GLY A 79 -8.18 -3.13 6.24
C GLY A 79 -8.80 -4.51 6.06
N PHE A 80 -9.22 -5.13 7.16
CA PHE A 80 -9.76 -6.49 7.19
C PHE A 80 -11.12 -6.50 7.86
N GLU A 81 -12.00 -7.37 7.37
CA GLU A 81 -13.36 -7.52 7.91
C GLU A 81 -14.10 -6.17 7.88
N GLU A 82 -14.52 -5.65 9.04
CA GLU A 82 -15.16 -4.34 9.18
C GLU A 82 -14.20 -3.25 9.70
N ASP A 83 -12.94 -3.60 9.97
CA ASP A 83 -11.95 -2.67 10.54
C ASP A 83 -11.13 -1.98 9.44
N SER A 84 -11.06 -0.65 9.51
CA SER A 84 -10.21 0.20 8.68
C SER A 84 -8.89 0.46 9.40
N PHE A 85 -7.77 0.06 8.79
CA PHE A 85 -6.43 0.18 9.38
C PHE A 85 -5.69 1.42 8.93
N PHE A 86 -5.91 1.84 7.69
CA PHE A 86 -5.44 3.12 7.17
C PHE A 86 -6.34 3.60 6.05
N ASN A 87 -6.18 4.86 5.66
CA ASN A 87 -6.86 5.40 4.51
C ASN A 87 -5.95 6.29 3.66
N ILE A 88 -6.37 6.49 2.42
CA ILE A 88 -5.86 7.51 1.50
C ILE A 88 -6.97 8.54 1.31
N SER A 89 -6.77 9.75 1.83
CA SER A 89 -7.70 10.86 1.70
C SER A 89 -7.32 11.76 0.51
N ILE A 90 -8.34 12.24 -0.21
CA ILE A 90 -8.21 13.04 -1.43
C ILE A 90 -8.75 14.44 -1.18
N HIS A 91 -7.86 15.42 -1.15
CA HIS A 91 -8.17 16.80 -0.82
C HIS A 91 -8.04 17.73 -2.03
N SER A 92 -8.83 18.80 -2.06
CA SER A 92 -8.48 19.95 -2.90
C SER A 92 -7.22 20.65 -2.36
N LYS A 93 -6.46 21.33 -3.22
CA LYS A 93 -5.29 22.13 -2.80
C LYS A 93 -5.62 23.17 -1.72
N THR A 94 -6.78 23.82 -1.84
CA THR A 94 -7.25 24.81 -0.85
C THR A 94 -7.53 24.16 0.50
N GLN A 95 -8.28 23.06 0.52
CA GLN A 95 -8.59 22.34 1.75
C GLN A 95 -7.33 21.79 2.41
N TRP A 96 -6.41 21.21 1.61
CA TRP A 96 -5.14 20.71 2.12
C TRP A 96 -4.34 21.79 2.87
N THR A 97 -4.24 22.98 2.27
CA THR A 97 -3.53 24.12 2.89
C THR A 97 -4.11 24.48 4.27
N GLN A 98 -5.44 24.36 4.42
CA GLN A 98 -6.11 24.63 5.69
C GLN A 98 -5.90 23.48 6.71
N ILE A 99 -5.98 22.23 6.26
CA ILE A 99 -5.72 21.05 7.10
C ILE A 99 -4.27 21.04 7.60
N GLU A 100 -3.31 21.31 6.73
CA GLU A 100 -1.88 21.35 7.07
C GLU A 100 -1.55 22.39 8.15
N ALA A 101 -2.27 23.52 8.13
CA ALA A 101 -2.14 24.60 9.09
C ALA A 101 -2.93 24.39 10.40
N SER A 102 -3.74 23.33 10.51
CA SER A 102 -4.57 23.07 11.69
C SER A 102 -3.81 22.33 12.80
N ASP A 103 -4.27 22.50 14.04
CA ASP A 103 -3.70 21.84 15.24
C ASP A 103 -4.19 20.38 15.44
N GLY A 104 -5.00 19.85 14.52
CA GLY A 104 -5.60 18.52 14.63
C GLY A 104 -4.67 17.36 14.25
N PRO A 105 -5.14 16.10 14.37
CA PRO A 105 -4.47 14.98 13.72
C PRO A 105 -4.40 15.25 12.22
N ARG A 106 -3.17 15.33 11.70
CA ARG A 106 -2.92 15.64 10.29
C ARG A 106 -2.55 14.37 9.55
N PRO A 107 -3.24 14.05 8.45
CA PRO A 107 -2.76 13.01 7.54
C PRO A 107 -1.40 13.42 6.97
N GLN A 108 -0.60 12.44 6.58
CA GLN A 108 0.71 12.66 5.99
C GLN A 108 0.58 12.77 4.46
N TYR A 109 1.19 13.80 3.88
CA TYR A 109 1.23 14.04 2.44
C TYR A 109 1.88 12.86 1.68
N LEU A 110 1.27 12.46 0.57
CA LEU A 110 1.78 11.42 -0.33
C LEU A 110 2.14 11.93 -1.73
N GLY A 111 1.36 12.86 -2.26
CA GLY A 111 1.58 13.36 -3.61
C GLY A 111 0.41 14.20 -4.11
N GLU A 112 0.52 14.68 -5.34
CA GLU A 112 -0.53 15.46 -5.98
C GLU A 112 -0.69 15.14 -7.46
N ASN A 113 -1.94 15.16 -7.94
CA ASN A 113 -2.26 15.07 -9.37
C ASN A 113 -3.32 16.12 -9.72
N GLY A 114 -3.02 16.97 -10.70
CA GLY A 114 -3.90 18.07 -11.09
C GLY A 114 -4.28 18.96 -9.90
N ASN A 115 -5.55 18.92 -9.51
CA ASN A 115 -6.11 19.71 -8.40
C ASN A 115 -6.27 18.92 -7.10
N CYS A 116 -5.85 17.66 -7.07
CA CYS A 116 -5.99 16.76 -5.92
C CYS A 116 -4.65 16.61 -5.18
N ILE A 117 -4.73 16.65 -3.85
CA ILE A 117 -3.67 16.25 -2.92
C ILE A 117 -4.07 14.92 -2.31
N PHE A 118 -3.13 13.98 -2.25
CA PHE A 118 -3.29 12.69 -1.60
C PHE A 118 -2.54 12.70 -0.28
N ALA A 119 -3.20 12.24 0.77
CA ALA A 119 -2.60 12.08 2.08
C ALA A 119 -3.07 10.77 2.72
N TYR A 120 -2.37 10.29 3.75
CA TYR A 120 -2.76 9.07 4.44
C TYR A 120 -2.82 9.25 5.95
N SER A 121 -3.63 8.42 6.59
CA SER A 121 -3.70 8.30 8.04
C SER A 121 -3.85 6.85 8.44
N ILE A 122 -3.28 6.50 9.58
CA ILE A 122 -3.41 5.18 10.20
C ILE A 122 -4.45 5.21 11.32
N ALA A 123 -5.12 4.08 11.55
CA ALA A 123 -6.01 3.90 12.67
C ALA A 123 -5.26 4.06 14.00
N GLN A 124 -5.91 4.72 14.96
CA GLN A 124 -5.35 4.91 16.31
C GLN A 124 -5.68 3.74 17.23
N ASP A 125 -6.75 3.00 16.92
CA ASP A 125 -7.19 1.81 17.63
C ASP A 125 -7.45 0.70 16.61
N TYR A 126 -7.01 -0.51 16.92
CA TYR A 126 -7.11 -1.67 16.04
C TYR A 126 -7.04 -2.95 16.86
N ASN A 127 -7.60 -4.03 16.31
CA ASN A 127 -7.51 -5.34 16.93
C ASN A 127 -6.06 -5.86 16.89
N GLN A 128 -5.46 -6.09 18.07
CA GLN A 128 -4.05 -6.48 18.23
C GLN A 128 -3.66 -7.76 17.47
N GLN A 129 -4.61 -8.61 17.07
CA GLN A 129 -4.32 -9.76 16.20
C GLN A 129 -3.70 -9.35 14.86
N TYR A 130 -3.97 -8.13 14.39
CA TYR A 130 -3.46 -7.57 13.15
C TYR A 130 -2.22 -6.69 13.33
N GLY A 131 -1.52 -6.80 14.47
CA GLY A 131 -0.32 -5.99 14.76
C GLY A 131 0.75 -6.09 13.66
N GLN A 132 0.96 -7.28 13.08
CA GLN A 132 1.89 -7.45 11.95
C GLN A 132 1.46 -6.64 10.72
N GLN A 133 0.17 -6.65 10.37
CA GLN A 133 -0.35 -5.88 9.25
C GLN A 133 -0.19 -4.38 9.49
N MET A 134 -0.45 -3.91 10.72
CA MET A 134 -0.24 -2.51 11.09
C MET A 134 1.22 -2.07 10.91
N ASP A 135 2.17 -2.91 11.33
CA ASP A 135 3.61 -2.64 11.17
C ASP A 135 4.06 -2.59 9.70
N GLN A 136 3.29 -3.18 8.78
CA GLN A 136 3.58 -3.21 7.34
C GLN A 136 3.02 -2.00 6.59
N ILE A 137 2.09 -1.23 7.16
CA ILE A 137 1.46 -0.08 6.50
C ILE A 137 2.49 0.91 5.96
N PRO A 138 3.55 1.32 6.69
CA PRO A 138 4.56 2.22 6.14
C PRO A 138 5.16 1.71 4.81
N ASN A 139 5.47 0.42 4.72
CA ASN A 139 6.03 -0.18 3.51
C ASN A 139 5.01 -0.20 2.35
N ILE A 140 3.72 -0.44 2.63
CA ILE A 140 2.66 -0.34 1.63
C ILE A 140 2.57 1.10 1.11
N ILE A 141 2.61 2.07 2.01
CA ILE A 141 2.52 3.49 1.67
C ILE A 141 3.71 3.96 0.84
N GLU A 142 4.92 3.44 1.07
CA GLU A 142 6.10 3.72 0.23
C GLU A 142 5.90 3.31 -1.24
N THR A 143 4.96 2.41 -1.53
CA THR A 143 4.63 2.00 -2.89
C THR A 143 3.58 2.88 -3.57
N PHE A 144 3.06 3.89 -2.87
CA PHE A 144 2.09 4.82 -3.44
C PHE A 144 2.66 5.48 -4.70
N ALA A 145 1.92 5.36 -5.80
CA ALA A 145 2.26 6.02 -7.04
C ALA A 145 1.01 6.53 -7.76
N LEU A 146 1.16 7.66 -8.43
CA LEU A 146 0.12 8.21 -9.30
C LEU A 146 0.25 7.58 -10.69
N LYS A 147 -0.87 7.12 -11.25
CA LYS A 147 -0.93 6.66 -12.63
C LYS A 147 -0.64 7.84 -13.54
N THR A 148 0.37 7.68 -14.39
CA THR A 148 0.63 8.65 -15.46
C THR A 148 -0.61 8.66 -16.37
N PRO A 149 -1.17 9.83 -16.74
CA PRO A 149 -2.23 9.86 -17.72
C PRO A 149 -1.73 9.22 -19.01
N THR A 150 -2.38 8.15 -19.44
CA THR A 150 -2.15 7.55 -20.76
C THR A 150 -2.54 8.60 -21.80
N LEU A 151 -1.53 9.09 -22.54
CA LEU A 151 -1.67 10.06 -23.64
C LEU A 151 -2.53 9.52 -24.78
#